data_AF-A0A4Q6I6E4-F1
#
_entry.id   AF-A0A4Q6I6E4-F1
#
_cell.length_a   1.000
_cell.length_b   1.000
_cell.length_c   1.000
_cell.angle_alpha   90.00
_cell.angle_beta   90.00
_cell.angle_gamma   90.00
#
_symmetry.space_group_name_H-M   'P 1'
#
loop_
_entity.id
_entity.type
_entity.pdbx_description
1 polymer ?
#
loop_
_entity_poly.entity_id
_entity_poly.type
_entity_poly.pdbx_seq_one_letter_code
_entity_poly.pdbx_strand_id
1 'polypeptide(L)'
;MSSSTLTSDGAAWLASAGAYPRSTLALWEERPDAPVVLPCGSAFDVVSTPAIFGRRMLDRLWDEGPGSGPVAAFRGRMLLFATPGTAQRLPSLLEWEEWGSHGRTAAIPPLLC
;
A
#
# COMPACT_ATOMS: atom_id res chain seq x y z
N MET A 1 5.70 -20.23 -12.08
CA MET A 1 4.39 -19.53 -11.95
C MET A 1 4.54 -18.51 -10.84
N SER A 2 4.42 -17.20 -11.02
CA SER A 2 3.89 -16.43 -12.15
C SER A 2 4.62 -15.09 -12.24
N SER A 3 4.69 -14.57 -13.46
CA SER A 3 5.29 -13.32 -13.91
C SER A 3 4.98 -12.12 -13.00
N SER A 4 6.00 -11.55 -12.33
CA SER A 4 5.90 -10.21 -11.72
C SER A 4 6.38 -9.16 -12.71
N THR A 5 5.84 -9.15 -13.93
CA THR A 5 6.13 -8.06 -14.86
C THR A 5 5.20 -6.90 -14.50
N LEU A 6 5.79 -5.83 -13.96
CA LEU A 6 5.13 -4.54 -13.86
C LEU A 6 4.73 -4.09 -15.27
N THR A 7 3.47 -3.72 -15.46
CA THR A 7 3.03 -3.15 -16.75
C THR A 7 3.64 -1.76 -16.92
N SER A 8 3.82 -1.31 -18.16
CA SER A 8 4.29 0.06 -18.44
C SER A 8 3.39 1.11 -17.77
N ASP A 9 2.07 0.92 -17.84
CA ASP A 9 1.11 1.81 -17.18
C ASP A 9 1.25 1.79 -15.65
N GLY A 10 1.51 0.62 -15.07
CA GLY A 10 1.78 0.49 -13.64
C GLY A 10 3.07 1.19 -13.22
N ALA A 11 4.14 1.06 -14.01
CA ALA A 11 5.39 1.75 -13.77
C ALA A 11 5.22 3.28 -13.89
N ALA A 12 4.50 3.74 -14.92
CA ALA A 12 4.20 5.16 -15.12
C ALA A 12 3.37 5.74 -13.96
N TRP A 13 2.36 5.00 -13.50
CA TRP A 13 1.56 5.40 -12.33
C TRP A 13 2.40 5.45 -11.06
N LEU A 14 3.24 4.45 -10.78
CA LEU A 14 4.14 4.46 -9.63
C LEU A 14 5.14 5.63 -9.67
N ALA A 15 5.72 5.90 -10.85
CA ALA A 15 6.66 7.00 -11.04
C ALA A 15 6.00 8.39 -10.93
N SER A 16 4.69 8.48 -11.23
CA SER A 16 3.93 9.73 -11.12
C SER A 16 3.86 10.31 -9.70
N ALA A 17 4.14 9.48 -8.68
CA ALA A 17 4.20 9.93 -7.30
C ALA A 17 5.42 10.84 -7.02
N GLY A 18 6.48 10.74 -7.82
CA GLY A 18 7.68 11.57 -7.70
C GLY A 18 7.57 12.91 -8.43
N ALA A 19 8.38 13.89 -8.04
CA ALA A 19 8.40 15.21 -8.65
C ALA A 19 8.83 15.20 -10.14
N TYR A 20 9.59 14.17 -10.56
CA TYR A 20 10.12 14.04 -11.92
C TYR A 20 9.86 12.64 -12.50
N PRO A 21 8.61 12.31 -12.90
CA PRO A 21 8.22 10.94 -13.27
C PRO A 21 9.05 10.33 -14.41
N ARG A 22 9.42 11.12 -15.42
CA ARG A 22 10.26 10.65 -16.54
C ARG A 22 11.66 10.25 -16.10
N SER A 23 12.28 11.05 -15.23
CA SER A 23 13.60 10.76 -14.69
C SER A 23 13.56 9.56 -13.75
N THR A 24 12.50 9.42 -12.96
CA THR A 24 12.26 8.23 -12.12
C THR A 24 12.17 6.96 -12.98
N LEU A 25 11.40 6.97 -14.07
CA LEU A 25 11.28 5.83 -14.98
C LEU A 25 12.63 5.47 -15.62
N ALA A 26 13.35 6.45 -16.15
CA ALA A 26 14.67 6.21 -16.75
C ALA A 26 15.64 5.55 -15.75
N LEU A 27 15.64 6.00 -14.49
CA LEU A 27 16.47 5.40 -13.44
C LEU A 27 16.07 3.95 -13.13
N TRP A 28 14.77 3.63 -13.15
CA TRP A 28 14.29 2.26 -12.93
C TRP A 28 14.63 1.35 -14.11
N GLU A 29 14.55 1.84 -15.34
CA GLU A 29 14.95 1.12 -16.55
C GLU A 29 16.46 0.82 -16.58
N GLU A 30 17.29 1.74 -16.08
CA GLU A 30 18.74 1.52 -15.94
C GLU A 30 19.06 0.44 -14.89
N ARG A 31 18.18 0.21 -13.91
CA ARG A 31 18.38 -0.67 -12.75
C ARG A 31 17.13 -1.51 -12.44
N PRO A 32 16.71 -2.40 -13.34
CA PRO A 32 15.43 -3.10 -13.23
C PRO A 32 15.33 -4.02 -12.00
N ASP A 33 16.46 -4.54 -11.52
CA ASP A 33 16.52 -5.44 -10.37
C ASP A 33 16.75 -4.70 -9.03
N ALA A 34 16.94 -3.38 -9.06
CA ALA A 34 17.18 -2.61 -7.85
C ALA A 34 15.86 -2.34 -7.10
N PRO A 35 15.83 -2.45 -5.77
CA PRO A 35 14.67 -2.03 -5.00
C PRO A 35 14.46 -0.52 -5.14
N VAL A 36 13.22 -0.11 -5.39
CA VAL A 36 12.84 1.30 -5.54
C VAL A 36 12.09 1.80 -4.30
N VAL A 37 12.31 3.07 -3.94
CA VAL A 37 11.52 3.75 -2.92
C VAL A 37 10.44 4.56 -3.62
N LEU A 38 9.20 4.39 -3.17
CA LEU A 38 8.04 5.09 -3.72
C LEU A 38 7.61 6.20 -2.77
N PRO A 39 7.58 7.47 -3.20
CA PRO A 39 6.99 8.52 -2.40
C PRO A 39 5.48 8.27 -2.27
N CYS A 40 4.95 8.44 -1.05
CA CYS A 40 3.53 8.37 -0.75
C CYS A 40 2.97 9.78 -0.50
N GLY A 41 1.65 9.95 -0.54
CA GLY A 41 0.98 11.22 -0.27
C GLY A 41 0.61 12.06 -1.49
N SER A 42 1.15 11.73 -2.68
CA SER A 42 0.91 12.48 -3.92
C SER A 42 -0.08 11.76 -4.84
N ALA A 43 0.32 10.63 -5.44
CA ALA A 43 -0.52 9.82 -6.32
C ALA A 43 -1.29 8.73 -5.55
N PHE A 44 -0.74 8.27 -4.43
CA PHE A 44 -1.32 7.25 -3.56
C PHE A 44 -0.74 7.37 -2.16
N ASP A 45 -1.46 6.79 -1.20
CA ASP A 45 -0.93 6.42 0.11
C ASP A 45 -0.70 4.92 0.18
N VAL A 46 0.03 4.47 1.21
CA VAL A 46 0.20 3.05 1.49
C VAL A 46 -0.17 2.77 2.94
N VAL A 47 -1.00 1.76 3.16
CA VAL A 47 -1.24 1.19 4.48
C VAL A 47 -0.55 -0.16 4.56
N SER A 48 0.44 -0.28 5.43
CA SER A 48 1.21 -1.49 5.64
C SER A 48 0.67 -2.30 6.81
N THR A 49 0.34 -3.56 6.55
CA THR A 49 -0.25 -4.47 7.53
C THR A 49 0.58 -5.76 7.64
N PRO A 50 0.56 -6.49 8.77
CA PRO A 50 1.13 -7.83 8.83
C PRO A 50 0.48 -8.75 7.79
N ALA A 51 1.26 -9.57 7.08
CA ALA A 51 0.79 -10.29 5.90
C ALA A 51 -0.50 -11.11 6.11
N ILE A 52 -0.63 -11.83 7.24
CA ILE A 52 -1.82 -12.65 7.52
C ILE A 52 -3.05 -11.79 7.79
N PHE A 53 -2.89 -10.68 8.52
CA PHE A 53 -3.98 -9.76 8.78
C PHE A 53 -4.40 -9.05 7.49
N GLY A 54 -3.44 -8.54 6.72
CA GLY A 54 -3.68 -7.93 5.42
C GLY A 54 -4.41 -8.87 4.47
N ARG A 55 -4.04 -10.16 4.44
CA ARG A 55 -4.76 -11.13 3.59
C ARG A 55 -6.24 -11.23 3.96
N ARG A 56 -6.56 -11.36 5.25
CA ARG A 56 -7.96 -11.39 5.72
C ARG A 56 -8.69 -10.09 5.41
N MET A 57 -8.00 -8.95 5.51
CA MET A 57 -8.55 -7.65 5.13
C MET A 57 -8.88 -7.59 3.64
N LEU A 58 -7.99 -8.11 2.77
CA LEU A 58 -8.27 -8.19 1.33
C LEU A 58 -9.42 -9.12 1.01
N ASP A 59 -9.49 -10.29 1.64
CA ASP A 59 -10.59 -11.24 1.42
C ASP A 59 -11.93 -10.52 1.73
N ARG A 60 -12.01 -9.76 2.83
CA ARG A 60 -13.20 -8.93 3.12
C ARG A 60 -13.46 -7.80 2.15
N LEU A 61 -12.42 -7.04 1.73
CA LEU A 61 -12.59 -5.98 0.73
C LEU A 61 -13.09 -6.52 -0.61
N TRP A 62 -12.75 -7.76 -0.94
CA TRP A 62 -13.20 -8.45 -2.13
C TRP A 62 -14.63 -8.96 -1.99
N ASP A 63 -14.97 -9.57 -0.86
CA ASP A 63 -16.28 -10.19 -0.63
C ASP A 63 -17.38 -9.16 -0.32
N GLU A 64 -17.06 -8.12 0.45
CA GLU A 64 -18.01 -7.13 0.98
C GLU A 64 -17.88 -5.75 0.31
N GLY A 65 -16.74 -5.50 -0.37
CA GLY A 65 -16.43 -4.22 -0.99
C GLY A 65 -16.41 -4.27 -2.52
N PRO A 66 -16.06 -3.16 -3.19
CA PRO A 66 -15.91 -3.10 -4.65
C PRO A 66 -14.66 -3.86 -5.17
N GLY A 67 -14.01 -4.68 -4.34
CA GLY A 67 -12.69 -5.24 -4.58
C GLY A 67 -11.57 -4.47 -3.88
N SER A 68 -10.34 -4.94 -4.07
CA SER A 68 -9.14 -4.23 -3.60
C SER A 68 -8.50 -3.41 -4.71
N GLY A 69 -7.88 -2.28 -4.35
CA GLY A 69 -6.91 -1.59 -5.21
C GLY A 69 -5.61 -2.39 -5.36
N PRO A 70 -4.55 -1.76 -5.89
CA PRO A 70 -3.23 -2.38 -5.98
C PRO A 70 -2.70 -2.82 -4.61
N VAL A 71 -2.04 -3.98 -4.57
CA VAL A 71 -1.44 -4.54 -3.36
C VAL A 71 -0.07 -5.10 -3.69
N ALA A 72 0.89 -4.90 -2.78
CA ALA A 72 2.18 -5.57 -2.82
C ALA A 72 2.46 -6.36 -1.54
N ALA A 73 3.30 -7.39 -1.65
CA ALA A 73 3.87 -8.09 -0.50
C ALA A 73 5.34 -7.71 -0.35
N PHE A 74 5.74 -7.22 0.82
CA PHE A 74 7.12 -6.82 1.08
C PHE A 74 7.51 -7.14 2.53
N ARG A 75 8.57 -7.94 2.71
CA ARG A 75 9.15 -8.28 4.03
C ARG A 75 8.12 -8.71 5.08
N GLY A 76 7.25 -9.66 4.73
CA GLY A 76 6.23 -10.20 5.63
C GLY A 76 5.07 -9.24 5.92
N ARG A 77 4.97 -8.15 5.17
CA ARG A 77 3.88 -7.19 5.23
C ARG A 77 3.14 -7.11 3.90
N MET A 78 1.88 -6.73 3.98
CA MET A 78 1.04 -6.44 2.85
C MET A 78 0.85 -4.93 2.78
N LEU A 79 1.15 -4.36 1.61
CA LEU A 79 1.07 -2.93 1.32
C LEU A 79 -0.18 -2.71 0.50
N LEU A 80 -1.18 -2.06 1.09
CA LEU A 80 -2.42 -1.70 0.40
C LEU A 80 -2.29 -0.27 -0.10
N PHE A 81 -2.41 -0.07 -1.41
CA PHE A 81 -2.40 1.26 -2.00
C PHE A 81 -3.77 1.89 -1.83
N ALA A 82 -3.79 3.12 -1.34
CA ALA A 82 -5.00 3.84 -1.00
C ALA A 82 -5.00 5.25 -1.62
N THR A 83 -6.17 5.88 -1.60
CA THR A 83 -6.32 7.28 -2.02
C THR A 83 -5.45 8.18 -1.15
N PRO A 84 -4.77 9.20 -1.72
CA PRO A 84 -3.98 10.16 -0.94
C PRO A 84 -4.76 10.75 0.26
N GLY A 85 -4.07 10.92 1.38
CA GLY A 85 -4.63 11.35 2.66
C GLY A 85 -5.32 10.24 3.48
N THR A 86 -5.31 8.99 3.02
CA THR A 86 -5.79 7.83 3.80
C THR A 86 -4.85 7.50 4.95
N ALA A 87 -3.55 7.45 4.70
CA ALA A 87 -2.54 7.15 5.70
C ALA A 87 -2.57 8.15 6.87
N GLN A 88 -2.87 9.42 6.57
CA GLN A 88 -3.02 10.45 7.60
C GLN A 88 -4.29 10.27 8.44
N ARG A 89 -5.43 9.94 7.80
CA ARG A 89 -6.74 9.90 8.47
C ARG A 89 -7.01 8.59 9.20
N LEU A 90 -6.48 7.48 8.69
CA LEU A 90 -6.78 6.15 9.19
C LEU A 90 -6.41 5.95 10.67
N PRO A 91 -5.23 6.38 11.18
CA PRO A 91 -4.90 6.24 12.59
C PRO A 91 -5.93 6.90 13.52
N SER A 92 -6.38 8.12 13.18
CA SER A 92 -7.39 8.84 13.96
C SER A 92 -8.77 8.16 13.95
N LEU A 93 -9.16 7.55 12.82
CA LEU A 93 -10.41 6.78 12.74
C LEU A 93 -10.35 5.52 13.61
N LEU A 94 -9.23 4.79 13.57
CA LEU A 94 -9.03 3.58 14.38
C LEU A 94 -8.98 3.88 15.88
N GLU A 95 -8.43 5.03 16.26
CA GLU A 95 -8.45 5.51 17.64
C GLU A 95 -9.87 5.85 18.09
N TRP A 96 -10.64 6.57 17.26
CA TRP A 96 -12.01 6.97 17.58
C TRP A 96 -12.96 5.78 17.78
N GLU A 97 -12.83 4.72 16.96
CA GLU A 97 -13.63 3.48 17.07
C GLU A 97 -13.19 2.56 18.23
N GLU A 98 -12.24 3.00 19.07
CA GLU A 98 -11.60 2.17 20.11
C GLU A 98 -10.97 0.87 19.57
N TRP A 99 -10.66 0.79 18.28
CA TRP A 99 -10.05 -0.37 17.64
C TRP A 99 -8.52 -0.33 17.61
N GLY A 100 -7.92 0.79 18.04
CA GLY A 100 -6.47 0.98 18.14
C GLY A 100 -5.81 0.13 19.23
N SER A 101 -4.48 0.26 19.34
CA SER A 101 -3.60 -0.57 20.20
C SER A 101 -3.95 -0.64 21.69
N HIS A 102 -4.87 0.21 22.18
CA HIS A 102 -5.29 0.31 23.58
C HIS A 102 -6.76 -0.10 23.82
N GLY A 103 -7.49 -0.52 22.78
CA GLY A 103 -8.88 -0.97 22.88
C GLY A 103 -9.04 -2.34 23.55
N ARG A 104 -10.21 -2.57 24.17
CA ARG A 104 -10.55 -3.84 24.87
C ARG A 104 -10.60 -5.09 23.97
N THR A 105 -10.52 -4.91 22.66
CA THR A 105 -10.42 -5.97 21.65
C THR A 105 -9.11 -5.83 20.89
N ALA A 106 -8.16 -6.73 21.15
CA ALA A 106 -6.88 -6.86 20.43
C ALA A 106 -7.06 -7.34 18.97
N ALA A 107 -7.90 -6.67 18.19
CA ALA A 107 -8.36 -7.14 16.87
C ALA A 107 -7.50 -6.60 15.72
N ILE A 108 -6.95 -5.39 15.83
CA ILE A 108 -6.19 -4.74 14.75
C ILE A 108 -4.72 -4.61 15.15
N PRO A 109 -3.79 -5.27 14.44
CA PRO A 109 -2.36 -5.13 14.68
C PRO A 109 -1.86 -3.75 14.22
N PRO A 110 -0.65 -3.32 14.65
CA PRO A 110 -0.10 -2.04 14.25
C PRO A 110 0.04 -1.92 12.72
N LEU A 111 -0.73 -0.98 12.17
CA LEU A 111 -0.62 -0.56 10.78
C LEU A 111 0.46 0.52 10.68
N LEU A 112 1.24 0.50 9.60
CA LEU A 112 2.15 1.60 9.29
C LEU A 112 1.51 2.40 8.16
N CYS A 113 1.35 3.69 8.39
CA CYS A 113 0.77 4.66 7.47
C CYS A 113 1.83 5.69 7.13
#